data_AF-M0CFH0-F1
#
_entry.id   AF-M0CFH0-F1
#
_cell.length_a   1.000
_cell.length_b   1.000
_cell.length_c   1.000
_cell.angle_alpha   90.00
_cell.angle_beta   90.00
_cell.angle_gamma   90.00
#
_symmetry.space_group_name_H-M   'P 1'
#
loop_
_entity.id
_entity.type
_entity.pdbx_description
1 polymer ?
#
loop_
_entity_poly.entity_id
_entity_poly.type
_entity_poly.pdbx_seq_one_letter_code
_entity_poly.pdbx_strand_id
1 'polypeptide(L)' 'MSTTFETPDAEETCAYCGSRIFDHDPVCVRDCTDNCASPTYFCNYACLSSYIDEEDMSVGDACEWSPE' A
#
# COMPACT_ATOMS: atom_id res chain seq x y z
N MET A 1 -17.69 1.38 -12.60
CA MET A 1 -17.77 0.69 -11.30
C MET A 1 -17.45 1.72 -10.22
N SER A 2 -18.33 1.88 -9.24
CA SER A 2 -18.09 2.79 -8.12
C SER A 2 -17.35 2.02 -7.04
N THR A 3 -16.05 2.24 -6.90
CA THR A 3 -15.29 1.68 -5.78
C THR A 3 -15.65 2.45 -4.53
N THR A 4 -16.52 1.90 -3.70
CA THR A 4 -16.76 2.43 -2.35
C THR A 4 -15.45 2.29 -1.58
N PHE A 5 -14.80 3.41 -1.29
CA PHE A 5 -13.68 3.44 -0.37
C PHE A 5 -14.28 3.51 1.04
N GLU A 6 -14.15 2.44 1.80
CA GLU A 6 -14.47 2.44 3.22
C GLU A 6 -13.32 3.12 3.97
N THR A 7 -13.66 4.02 4.90
CA THR A 7 -12.67 4.66 5.75
C THR A 7 -12.12 3.61 6.71
N PRO A 8 -10.79 3.47 6.85
CA PRO A 8 -10.20 2.53 7.81
C PRO A 8 -10.62 2.80 9.25
N ASP A 9 -10.49 1.78 10.10
CA ASP A 9 -10.75 1.92 11.53
C ASP A 9 -9.81 2.96 12.16
N ALA A 10 -10.29 3.70 13.16
CA ALA A 10 -9.49 4.76 13.80
C ALA A 10 -8.20 4.24 14.46
N GLU A 11 -8.14 2.95 14.80
CA GLU A 11 -6.96 2.29 15.35
C GLU A 11 -6.09 1.60 14.30
N GLU A 12 -6.37 1.79 13.01
CA GLU A 12 -5.62 1.17 11.92
C GLU A 12 -4.12 1.47 12.00
N THR A 13 -3.33 0.43 11.80
CA THR A 13 -1.87 0.47 12.00
C THR A 13 -1.13 0.43 10.69
N CYS A 14 -0.02 1.15 10.61
CA CYS A 14 0.85 1.10 9.45
C CYS A 14 1.50 -0.27 9.32
N ALA A 15 1.38 -0.87 8.13
CA ALA A 15 1.97 -2.16 7.82
C ALA A 15 3.51 -2.20 7.98
N TYR A 16 4.18 -1.05 7.84
CA TYR A 16 5.62 -0.93 7.99
C TYR A 16 6.06 -0.70 9.45
N CYS A 17 5.63 0.41 10.06
CA CYS A 17 6.16 0.84 11.37
C CYS A 17 5.25 0.50 12.57
N GLY A 18 4.06 -0.04 12.34
CA GLY A 18 3.08 -0.39 13.38
C GLY A 18 2.43 0.80 14.10
N SER A 19 2.76 2.04 13.72
CA SER A 19 2.14 3.25 14.30
C SER A 19 0.72 3.45 13.76
N ARG A 20 -0.13 4.18 14.49
CA ARG A 20 -1.48 4.52 14.03
C ARG A 20 -1.40 5.44 12.82
N ILE A 21 -2.14 5.11 11.77
CA ILE A 21 -2.03 5.83 10.49
C ILE A 21 -2.60 7.25 10.55
N PHE A 22 -3.63 7.47 11.39
CA PHE A 22 -4.33 8.74 11.52
C PHE A 22 -3.57 9.81 12.32
N ASP A 23 -2.45 9.46 12.96
CA ASP A 23 -1.53 10.43 13.58
C ASP A 23 -0.62 11.11 12.52
N HIS A 24 -0.77 10.76 11.24
CA HIS A 24 0.08 11.18 10.12
C HIS A 24 -0.74 11.53 8.86
N ASP A 25 -0.15 11.37 7.66
CA ASP A 25 -0.76 11.63 6.35
C ASP A 25 -0.95 10.29 5.61
N PRO A 26 -2.04 9.55 5.90
CA PRO A 26 -2.12 8.13 5.58
C PRO A 26 -2.25 7.87 4.07
N VAL A 27 -1.53 6.85 3.61
CA VAL A 27 -1.61 6.33 2.23
C VAL A 27 -2.20 4.92 2.26
N CYS A 28 -3.21 4.69 1.42
CA CYS A 28 -3.88 3.40 1.29
C CYS A 28 -3.54 2.79 -0.07
N VAL A 29 -2.94 1.60 -0.08
CA VAL A 29 -2.59 0.88 -1.32
C VAL A 29 -3.48 -0.36 -1.43
N ARG A 30 -4.16 -0.52 -2.56
CA ARG A 30 -4.93 -1.72 -2.85
C ARG A 30 -4.31 -2.48 -4.00
N ASP A 31 -3.85 -3.69 -3.72
CA ASP A 31 -3.37 -4.60 -4.75
C ASP A 31 -4.58 -5.29 -5.43
N CYS A 32 -4.71 -5.09 -6.74
CA CYS A 32 -5.80 -5.67 -7.53
C CYS A 32 -5.39 -6.97 -8.23
N THR A 33 -4.12 -7.37 -8.16
CA THR A 33 -3.60 -8.62 -8.74
C THR A 33 -4.00 -9.83 -7.89
N ASP A 34 -4.14 -9.66 -6.57
CA ASP A 34 -4.69 -10.66 -5.66
C ASP A 34 -6.16 -10.36 -5.32
N ASN A 35 -7.05 -10.61 -6.29
CA ASN A 35 -8.51 -10.55 -6.12
C ASN A 35 -9.06 -9.23 -5.52
N CYS A 36 -8.36 -8.10 -5.71
CA CYS A 36 -8.69 -6.83 -5.04
C CYS A 36 -8.80 -7.01 -3.51
N ALA A 37 -7.77 -7.61 -2.90
CA ALA A 37 -7.66 -7.83 -1.47
C ALA A 37 -7.89 -6.56 -0.62
N SER A 38 -8.02 -6.77 0.69
CA SER A 38 -8.09 -5.68 1.67
C SER A 38 -6.90 -4.73 1.47
N PRO A 39 -7.13 -3.41 1.44
CA PRO A 39 -6.06 -2.44 1.26
C PRO A 39 -5.04 -2.52 2.40
N THR A 40 -3.79 -2.26 2.06
CA THR A 40 -2.68 -2.09 3.00
C THR A 40 -2.54 -0.61 3.34
N TYR A 41 -2.33 -0.30 4.62
CA TYR A 41 -2.30 1.06 5.13
C TYR A 41 -0.90 1.48 5.58
N PHE A 42 -0.53 2.73 5.29
CA PHE A 42 0.78 3.30 5.65
C PHE A 42 0.63 4.69 6.25
N CYS A 43 1.53 5.06 7.17
CA CYS A 43 1.52 6.39 7.79
C CYS A 43 1.75 7.54 6.79
N ASN A 44 2.51 7.28 5.71
CA ASN A 44 2.84 8.22 4.64
C ASN A 44 3.68 7.50 3.56
N TYR A 45 4.05 8.24 2.50
CA TYR A 45 4.90 7.73 1.42
C TYR A 45 6.29 7.25 1.85
N ALA A 46 6.86 7.74 2.95
CA ALA A 46 8.16 7.25 3.42
C ALA A 46 8.05 5.81 3.93
N CYS A 47 7.01 5.51 4.73
CA CYS A 47 6.74 4.14 5.20
C CYS A 47 6.41 3.19 4.05
N LEU A 48 5.65 3.67 3.05
CA LEU A 48 5.36 2.87 1.85
C LEU A 48 6.64 2.57 1.05
N SER A 49 7.49 3.58 0.82
CA SER A 49 8.75 3.39 0.08
C SER A 49 9.64 2.38 0.78
N SER A 50 9.84 2.51 2.09
CA SER A 50 10.66 1.56 2.85
C SER A 50 10.11 0.14 2.79
N TYR A 51 8.79 -0.03 2.87
CA TYR A 51 8.15 -1.33 2.72
C TYR A 51 8.37 -1.94 1.32
N ILE A 52 8.20 -1.16 0.25
CA ILE A 52 8.45 -1.61 -1.13
C ILE A 52 9.90 -2.05 -1.32
N ASP A 53 10.84 -1.29 -0.76
CA ASP A 53 12.27 -1.56 -0.87
C ASP A 53 12.67 -2.81 -0.06
N GLU A 54 12.16 -2.99 1.15
CA GLU A 54 12.49 -4.14 2.01
C GLU A 54 11.90 -5.46 1.52
N GLU A 55 10.69 -5.41 0.95
CA GLU A 55 9.99 -6.59 0.42
C GLU A 55 10.31 -6.85 -1.07
N ASP A 56 11.25 -6.11 -1.66
CA ASP A 56 11.65 -6.22 -3.07
C ASP A 56 10.45 -6.14 -4.04
N MET A 57 9.39 -5.40 -3.69
CA MET A 57 8.12 -5.42 -4.42
C MET A 57 8.22 -4.85 -5.84
N SER A 58 9.25 -4.04 -6.10
CA SER A 58 9.52 -3.49 -7.43
C SER A 58 10.30 -4.44 -8.34
N VAL A 59 10.81 -5.56 -7.81
CA VAL A 59 11.66 -6.48 -8.56
C VAL A 59 10.82 -7.23 -9.60
N GLY A 60 11.15 -7.01 -10.87
CA GLY A 60 10.46 -7.63 -12.00
C GLY A 60 9.15 -6.94 -12.38
N ASP A 61 8.78 -5.85 -11.70
CA ASP A 61 7.63 -5.04 -12.06
C ASP A 61 7.97 -4.08 -13.20
N ALA A 62 7.17 -4.08 -14.26
CA ALA A 62 7.31 -3.19 -15.40
C ALA A 62 5.94 -2.91 -16.01
N CYS A 63 5.62 -1.63 -16.26
CA CYS A 63 4.35 -1.25 -16.87
C CYS A 63 4.18 -1.84 -18.28
N GLU A 64 5.29 -1.98 -19.00
CA GLU A 64 5.40 -2.69 -20.28
C GLU A 64 6.73 -3.45 -20.24
N TRP A 65 6.69 -4.78 -20.36
CA TRP A 65 7.90 -5.61 -20.46
C TRP A 65 8.15 -5.94 -21.93
N SER A 66 9.28 -5.46 -22.47
CA SER A 66 9.74 -5.78 -23.83
C SER A 66 11.12 -6.41 -23.79
N PRO A 67 11.26 -7.69 -24.20
CA PRO A 67 12.57 -8.35 -24.34
C PRO A 67 13.26 -8.06 -25.68
N GLU A 68 12.66 -7.22 -26.53
CA GLU A 68 13.12 -6.88 -27.89
C GLU A 68 14.18 -5.77 -27.90
#